data_AF-A0A2H1IKL7-F1
#
_entry.id   AF-A0A2H1IKL7-F1
#
_cell.length_a   1.000
_cell.length_b   1.000
_cell.length_c   1.000
_cell.angle_alpha   90.00
_cell.angle_beta   90.00
_cell.angle_gamma   90.00
#
_symmetry.space_group_name_H-M   'P 1'
#
loop_
_entity.id
_entity.type
_entity.pdbx_description
1 polymer ?
#
loop_
_entity_poly.entity_id
_entity_poly.type
_entity_poly.pdbx_seq_one_letter_code
_entity_poly.pdbx_strand_id
1 'polypeptide(L)'
;MTRATDDVDGELSSAPGRLSADDPTGDRGDDPTGDPGFYSKGPLRLSGDQVPETTTDQRLLESKSGTDWAHEDPWRVMRIQAEFVEGFGSLAEIGPAVSIFGSARLKAGTQAYADTREIARRIAKNGNAIITGGGPGIMEAGNLGACEGGGVSIGLGIELPFETGLNKHVELGVNFRYFFVRKTMFLKYSRGFVVMPGGMGTLDELFEAFTMVQTGKITSFPIVLFGTDYWRGLVDWMQNTLLAAGTISEADLHMFTLTDDIDEVVAAIGPGRGQESAATNPANGRP
;
A
#
# COMPACT_ATOMS: atom_id res chain seq x y z
N MET A 1 -45.36 -26.00 -21.15
CA MET A 1 -46.03 -25.08 -20.20
C MET A 1 -45.42 -23.70 -20.44
N THR A 2 -45.80 -22.97 -21.49
CA THR A 2 -47.08 -22.23 -21.68
C THR A 2 -47.11 -21.04 -20.70
N ARG A 3 -47.16 -19.74 -21.04
CA ARG A 3 -47.67 -18.98 -22.21
C ARG A 3 -47.15 -17.51 -22.13
N ALA A 4 -46.86 -16.86 -23.27
CA ALA A 4 -47.57 -15.70 -23.89
C ALA A 4 -47.45 -14.36 -23.12
N THR A 5 -46.74 -13.34 -23.63
CA THR A 5 -47.11 -12.31 -24.65
C THR A 5 -48.34 -11.48 -24.26
N ASP A 6 -48.18 -10.14 -24.23
CA ASP A 6 -49.03 -9.21 -24.97
C ASP A 6 -48.39 -7.81 -25.06
N ASP A 7 -48.23 -7.35 -26.30
CA ASP A 7 -48.16 -5.94 -26.73
C ASP A 7 -49.54 -5.30 -26.61
N VAL A 8 -49.64 -4.00 -26.28
CA VAL A 8 -50.58 -3.08 -26.94
C VAL A 8 -50.05 -1.62 -26.89
N ASP A 9 -50.07 -0.99 -28.06
CA ASP A 9 -49.90 0.44 -28.38
C ASP A 9 -50.89 1.39 -27.69
N GLY A 10 -50.59 2.70 -27.67
CA GLY A 10 -51.59 3.73 -27.38
C GLY A 10 -51.10 5.17 -27.12
N GLU A 11 -50.80 5.89 -28.20
CA GLU A 11 -51.02 7.33 -28.48
C GLU A 11 -51.02 8.45 -27.41
N LEU A 12 -50.21 9.48 -27.72
CA LEU A 12 -50.47 10.94 -27.71
C LEU A 12 -51.07 11.61 -26.46
N SER A 13 -50.27 12.44 -25.77
CA SER A 13 -50.76 13.73 -25.27
C SER A 13 -49.65 14.73 -24.94
N SER A 14 -49.67 15.85 -25.66
CA SER A 14 -49.36 17.23 -25.24
C SER A 14 -48.02 17.54 -24.55
N ALA A 15 -47.19 18.29 -25.28
CA ALA A 15 -46.03 19.02 -24.79
C ALA A 15 -46.36 19.93 -23.57
N PRO A 16 -45.53 19.95 -22.52
CA PRO A 16 -45.53 21.04 -21.57
C PRO A 16 -44.79 22.23 -22.18
N GLY A 17 -45.39 23.42 -22.08
CA GLY A 17 -44.92 24.66 -22.67
C GLY A 17 -43.46 24.98 -22.34
N ARG A 18 -42.77 25.56 -23.32
CA ARG A 18 -41.48 26.24 -23.14
C ARG A 18 -41.64 27.31 -22.05
N LEU A 19 -41.16 27.00 -20.85
CA LEU A 19 -40.82 28.03 -19.88
C LEU A 19 -39.59 28.75 -20.42
N SER A 20 -39.78 30.02 -20.77
CA SER A 20 -38.73 30.99 -21.06
C SER A 20 -37.71 30.95 -19.93
N ALA A 21 -36.54 30.36 -20.18
CA ALA A 21 -35.39 30.51 -19.31
C ALA A 21 -34.94 31.97 -19.42
N ASP A 22 -34.91 32.65 -18.28
CA ASP A 22 -34.31 33.98 -18.14
C ASP A 22 -32.90 33.97 -18.70
N ASP A 23 -32.66 34.92 -19.60
CA ASP A 23 -31.43 35.17 -20.32
C ASP A 23 -30.32 35.57 -19.33
N PRO A 24 -29.26 34.76 -19.12
CA PRO A 24 -28.17 35.14 -18.24
C PRO A 24 -27.16 35.99 -19.02
N THR A 25 -27.58 37.14 -19.55
CA THR A 25 -26.64 38.13 -20.08
C THR A 25 -26.06 38.93 -18.91
N GLY A 26 -25.11 38.32 -18.22
CA GLY A 26 -24.16 39.03 -17.38
C GLY A 26 -23.17 39.81 -18.25
N ASP A 27 -23.23 41.12 -18.15
CA ASP A 27 -22.18 42.12 -18.44
C ASP A 27 -21.34 41.91 -19.73
N ARG A 28 -21.87 42.34 -20.87
CA ARG A 28 -21.06 42.61 -22.06
C ARG A 28 -20.54 44.04 -21.99
N GLY A 29 -19.30 44.20 -21.52
CA GLY A 29 -18.53 45.41 -21.77
C GLY A 29 -18.37 45.62 -23.28
N ASP A 30 -18.82 46.79 -23.74
CA ASP A 30 -18.80 47.22 -25.14
C ASP A 30 -17.35 47.51 -25.59
N ASP A 31 -16.74 46.62 -26.38
CA ASP A 31 -15.46 46.87 -27.09
C ASP A 31 -15.76 47.03 -28.59
N PRO A 32 -15.50 48.21 -29.21
CA PRO A 32 -15.97 48.55 -30.56
C PRO A 32 -15.10 47.99 -31.71
N THR A 33 -14.37 46.89 -31.50
CA THR A 33 -13.68 46.17 -32.58
C THR A 33 -14.30 44.78 -32.75
N GLY A 34 -15.03 44.59 -33.86
CA GLY A 34 -15.85 43.40 -34.13
C GLY A 34 -15.06 42.12 -34.44
N ASP A 35 -14.24 41.64 -33.50
CA ASP A 35 -13.79 40.25 -33.48
C ASP A 35 -14.83 39.45 -32.67
N PRO A 36 -15.56 38.48 -33.27
CA PRO A 36 -16.50 37.66 -32.53
C PRO A 36 -15.73 36.92 -31.43
N GLY A 37 -15.94 37.37 -30.19
CA GLY A 37 -15.16 36.95 -29.02
C GLY A 37 -14.96 35.43 -28.99
N PHE A 38 -13.69 35.01 -28.90
CA PHE A 38 -13.34 33.61 -28.86
C PHE A 38 -13.44 33.05 -27.44
N TYR A 39 -13.89 31.81 -27.31
CA TYR A 39 -13.93 31.10 -26.03
C TYR A 39 -12.68 30.23 -25.85
N SER A 40 -11.96 30.42 -24.75
CA SER A 40 -10.78 29.61 -24.42
C SER A 40 -11.13 28.47 -23.48
N LYS A 41 -10.90 27.22 -23.89
CA LYS A 41 -11.05 26.02 -23.06
C LYS A 41 -9.69 25.35 -22.88
N GLY A 42 -8.98 25.71 -21.80
CA GLY A 42 -7.60 25.27 -21.61
C GLY A 42 -6.73 25.72 -22.80
N PRO A 43 -6.06 24.81 -23.53
CA PRO A 43 -5.24 25.17 -24.70
C PRO A 43 -6.07 25.45 -25.98
N LEU A 44 -7.39 25.26 -25.98
CA LEU A 44 -8.22 25.37 -27.19
C LEU A 44 -8.87 26.75 -27.33
N ARG A 45 -8.88 27.31 -28.54
CA ARG A 45 -9.63 28.52 -28.94
C ARG A 45 -10.84 28.10 -29.78
N LEU A 46 -12.05 28.43 -29.32
CA LEU A 46 -13.33 28.07 -29.94
C LEU A 46 -14.08 29.34 -30.39
N SER A 47 -14.85 29.25 -31.48
CA SER A 47 -15.64 30.37 -32.04
C SER A 47 -16.89 29.85 -32.75
N GLY A 48 -17.89 30.72 -32.93
CA GLY A 48 -19.17 30.37 -33.55
C GLY A 48 -19.85 29.20 -32.81
N ASP A 49 -20.41 28.26 -33.58
CA ASP A 49 -21.15 27.09 -33.06
C ASP A 49 -20.29 26.09 -32.26
N GLN A 50 -18.97 26.30 -32.21
CA GLN A 50 -18.07 25.48 -31.40
C GLN A 50 -17.96 25.98 -29.94
N VAL A 51 -18.51 27.16 -29.61
CA VAL A 51 -18.56 27.65 -28.23
C VAL A 51 -19.60 26.84 -27.46
N PRO A 52 -19.22 26.13 -26.37
CA PRO A 52 -20.16 25.30 -25.64
C PRO A 52 -21.23 26.14 -24.92
N GLU A 53 -22.48 25.67 -24.92
CA GLU A 53 -23.59 26.32 -24.21
C GLU A 53 -23.45 26.26 -22.68
N THR A 54 -22.69 25.29 -22.15
CA THR A 54 -22.43 25.13 -20.72
C THR A 54 -20.94 25.06 -20.44
N THR A 55 -20.54 25.64 -19.30
CA THR A 55 -19.15 25.58 -18.86
C THR A 55 -18.75 24.14 -18.52
N THR A 56 -17.45 23.89 -18.44
CA THR A 56 -16.95 22.56 -18.04
C THR A 56 -17.30 22.27 -16.58
N ASP A 57 -17.16 23.26 -15.70
CA ASP A 57 -17.49 23.14 -14.28
C ASP A 57 -18.98 22.91 -14.04
N GLN A 58 -19.86 23.63 -14.76
CA GLN A 58 -21.30 23.43 -14.66
C GLN A 58 -21.67 21.98 -14.98
N ARG A 59 -21.12 21.41 -16.06
CA ARG A 59 -21.33 19.99 -16.40
C ARG A 59 -20.79 19.04 -15.35
N LEU A 60 -19.60 19.30 -14.80
CA LEU A 60 -19.02 18.45 -13.75
C LEU A 60 -19.86 18.48 -12.45
N LEU A 61 -20.35 19.66 -12.06
CA LEU A 61 -20.99 19.88 -10.76
C LEU A 61 -22.50 19.58 -10.78
N GLU A 62 -23.19 19.83 -11.89
CA GLU A 62 -24.65 19.63 -12.00
C GLU A 62 -25.03 18.26 -12.57
N SER A 63 -24.14 17.61 -13.34
CA SER A 63 -24.46 16.31 -13.91
C SER A 63 -24.48 15.21 -12.84
N LYS A 64 -25.61 14.52 -12.74
CA LYS A 64 -25.76 13.28 -11.97
C LYS A 64 -25.95 12.11 -12.94
N SER A 65 -24.92 11.84 -13.74
CA SER A 65 -24.87 10.61 -14.55
C SER A 65 -24.76 9.37 -13.63
N GLY A 66 -25.10 8.19 -14.15
CA GLY A 66 -25.04 6.92 -13.40
C GLY A 66 -23.65 6.63 -12.82
N THR A 67 -23.60 5.84 -11.74
CA THR A 67 -22.38 5.56 -10.95
C THR A 67 -21.66 4.26 -11.36
N ASP A 68 -22.13 3.58 -12.41
CA ASP A 68 -21.64 2.25 -12.79
C ASP A 68 -20.13 2.22 -13.08
N TRP A 69 -19.61 3.29 -13.70
CA TRP A 69 -18.19 3.46 -14.01
C TRP A 69 -17.28 3.34 -12.77
N ALA A 70 -17.78 3.66 -11.57
CA ALA A 70 -17.01 3.57 -10.33
C ALA A 70 -16.71 2.11 -9.89
N HIS A 71 -17.41 1.14 -10.48
CA HIS A 71 -17.23 -0.28 -10.21
C HIS A 71 -16.50 -1.03 -11.32
N GLU A 72 -16.20 -0.35 -12.44
CA GLU A 72 -15.50 -0.92 -13.59
C GLU A 72 -13.97 -0.86 -13.45
N ASP A 73 -13.28 -1.73 -14.19
CA ASP A 73 -11.83 -1.86 -14.12
C ASP A 73 -11.04 -0.58 -14.47
N PRO A 74 -11.45 0.27 -15.43
CA PRO A 74 -10.75 1.53 -15.69
C PRO A 74 -10.68 2.43 -14.46
N TRP A 75 -11.75 2.51 -13.68
CA TRP A 75 -11.74 3.29 -12.44
C TRP A 75 -10.94 2.62 -11.34
N ARG A 76 -10.94 1.27 -11.28
CA ARG A 76 -10.07 0.54 -10.35
C ARG A 76 -8.60 0.81 -10.61
N VAL A 77 -8.16 0.90 -11.87
CA VAL A 77 -6.78 1.29 -12.21
C VAL A 77 -6.43 2.65 -11.61
N MET A 78 -7.32 3.64 -11.72
CA MET A 78 -7.10 4.97 -11.13
C MET A 78 -7.02 4.91 -9.60
N ARG A 79 -7.86 4.10 -8.94
CA ARG A 79 -7.82 3.91 -7.48
C ARG A 79 -6.54 3.20 -7.02
N ILE A 80 -6.11 2.18 -7.76
CA ILE A 80 -4.86 1.47 -7.50
C ILE A 80 -3.67 2.42 -7.64
N GLN A 81 -3.64 3.22 -8.70
CA GLN A 81 -2.62 4.24 -8.90
C GLN A 81 -2.59 5.25 -7.75
N ALA A 82 -3.77 5.72 -7.31
CA ALA A 82 -3.88 6.63 -6.17
C ALA A 82 -3.30 6.01 -4.88
N GLU A 83 -3.61 4.75 -4.56
CA GLU A 83 -3.02 4.08 -3.39
C GLU A 83 -1.50 3.93 -3.47
N PHE A 84 -0.93 3.74 -4.67
CA PHE A 84 0.52 3.79 -4.85
C PHE A 84 1.08 5.19 -4.60
N VAL A 85 0.45 6.23 -5.12
CA VAL A 85 0.88 7.62 -4.92
C VAL A 85 0.84 7.98 -3.43
N GLU A 86 -0.27 7.68 -2.75
CA GLU A 86 -0.45 7.94 -1.32
C GLU A 86 0.55 7.14 -0.48
N GLY A 87 0.71 5.84 -0.75
CA GLY A 87 1.67 4.99 -0.05
C GLY A 87 3.11 5.44 -0.25
N PHE A 88 3.49 5.79 -1.49
CA PHE A 88 4.85 6.27 -1.76
C PHE A 88 5.14 7.63 -1.15
N GLY A 89 4.18 8.55 -1.18
CA GLY A 89 4.31 9.87 -0.57
C GLY A 89 4.39 9.80 0.94
N SER A 90 3.52 9.01 1.58
CA SER A 90 3.44 8.90 3.04
C SER A 90 4.67 8.24 3.66
N LEU A 91 5.33 7.35 2.93
CA LEU A 91 6.49 6.58 3.40
C LEU A 91 7.83 7.13 2.90
N ALA A 92 7.85 8.23 2.15
CA ALA A 92 9.05 8.73 1.47
C ALA A 92 10.22 9.07 2.41
N GLU A 93 9.92 9.55 3.62
CA GLU A 93 10.91 10.14 4.53
C GLU A 93 11.11 9.35 5.84
N ILE A 94 10.59 8.12 5.92
CA ILE A 94 10.59 7.35 7.18
C ILE A 94 11.98 6.86 7.64
N GLY A 95 13.00 6.99 6.79
CA GLY A 95 14.35 6.50 7.06
C GLY A 95 14.46 4.96 6.99
N PRO A 96 15.53 4.37 7.56
CA PRO A 96 15.70 2.92 7.62
C PRO A 96 14.56 2.28 8.42
N ALA A 97 13.89 1.27 7.87
CA ALA A 97 12.80 0.59 8.54
C ALA A 97 12.89 -0.94 8.42
N VAL A 98 12.26 -1.63 9.37
CA VAL A 98 12.19 -3.09 9.43
C VAL A 98 10.74 -3.49 9.62
N SER A 99 10.27 -4.46 8.84
CA SER A 99 8.91 -4.96 8.99
C SER A 99 8.88 -6.16 9.93
N ILE A 100 7.88 -6.17 10.81
CA ILE A 100 7.62 -7.27 11.73
C ILE A 100 6.27 -7.89 11.39
N PHE A 101 6.27 -9.20 11.14
CA PHE A 101 5.08 -9.99 10.86
C PHE A 101 4.84 -11.04 11.94
N GLY A 102 3.58 -11.42 12.13
CA GLY A 102 3.19 -12.54 12.96
C GLY A 102 1.70 -12.56 13.23
N SER A 103 1.28 -13.41 14.16
CA SER A 103 -0.13 -13.67 14.42
C SER A 103 -0.89 -12.46 14.97
N ALA A 104 -2.03 -12.14 14.35
CA ALA A 104 -3.03 -11.23 14.93
C ALA A 104 -3.72 -11.79 16.19
N ARG A 105 -3.51 -13.08 16.49
CA ARG A 105 -4.21 -13.82 17.56
C ARG A 105 -3.37 -14.01 18.82
N LEU A 106 -2.05 -13.85 18.75
CA LEU A 106 -1.16 -13.95 19.91
C LEU A 106 -1.13 -12.61 20.64
N LYS A 107 -1.94 -12.51 21.70
CA LYS A 107 -2.17 -11.27 22.46
C LYS A 107 -1.14 -11.06 23.56
N ALA A 108 -1.22 -9.89 24.20
CA ALA A 108 -0.51 -9.58 25.44
C ALA A 108 -0.68 -10.71 26.47
N GLY A 109 0.43 -11.09 27.12
CA GLY A 109 0.50 -12.23 28.05
C GLY A 109 1.09 -13.51 27.44
N THR A 110 1.27 -13.57 26.12
CA THR A 110 2.04 -14.64 25.46
C THR A 110 3.53 -14.28 25.40
N GLN A 111 4.41 -15.30 25.43
CA GLN A 111 5.86 -15.09 25.29
C GLN A 111 6.21 -14.42 23.95
N ALA A 112 5.61 -14.89 22.85
CA ALA A 112 5.81 -14.30 21.53
C ALA A 112 5.48 -12.80 21.48
N TYR A 113 4.45 -12.34 22.18
CA TYR A 113 4.13 -10.91 22.27
C TYR A 113 5.23 -10.14 23.02
N ALA A 114 5.71 -10.68 24.15
CA ALA A 114 6.78 -10.07 24.94
C ALA A 114 8.09 -9.98 24.14
N ASP A 115 8.47 -11.06 23.46
CA ASP A 115 9.66 -11.12 22.62
C ASP A 115 9.56 -10.13 21.46
N THR A 116 8.42 -10.08 20.78
CA THR A 116 8.19 -9.12 19.68
C THR A 116 8.39 -7.69 20.14
N ARG A 117 7.80 -7.33 21.28
CA ARG A 117 7.91 -5.98 21.85
C ARG A 117 9.37 -5.65 22.15
N GLU A 118 10.12 -6.57 22.75
CA GLU A 118 11.53 -6.36 23.08
C GLU A 118 12.41 -6.27 21.84
N ILE A 119 12.21 -7.15 20.85
CA ILE A 119 12.88 -7.10 19.54
C ILE A 119 12.65 -5.74 18.88
N ALA A 120 11.38 -5.32 18.76
CA ALA A 120 11.02 -4.07 18.13
C ALA A 120 11.63 -2.86 18.86
N ARG A 121 11.60 -2.86 20.20
CA ARG A 121 12.21 -1.82 21.04
C ARG A 121 13.70 -1.69 20.79
N ARG A 122 14.42 -2.79 20.69
CA ARG A 122 15.87 -2.78 20.44
C ARG A 122 16.23 -2.38 19.01
N ILE A 123 15.47 -2.86 18.02
CA ILE A 123 15.64 -2.46 16.62
C ILE A 123 15.39 -0.95 16.47
N ALA A 124 14.34 -0.45 17.12
CA ALA A 124 13.99 0.97 17.13
C ALA A 124 15.06 1.84 17.79
N LYS A 125 15.54 1.43 18.96
CA LYS A 125 16.66 2.10 19.66
C LYS A 125 17.94 2.16 18.82
N ASN A 126 18.11 1.23 17.87
CA ASN A 126 19.21 1.21 16.91
C ASN A 126 18.97 2.05 15.66
N GLY A 127 17.98 2.96 15.66
CA GLY A 127 17.75 3.95 14.61
C GLY A 127 16.88 3.45 13.45
N ASN A 128 16.05 2.41 13.68
CA ASN A 128 15.13 1.90 12.65
C ASN A 128 13.69 2.25 12.99
N ALA A 129 12.90 2.63 11.99
CA ALA A 129 11.45 2.56 12.10
C ALA A 129 10.97 1.11 12.11
N ILE A 130 9.80 0.86 12.70
CA ILE A 130 9.15 -0.46 12.69
C ILE A 130 7.88 -0.35 11.86
N ILE A 131 7.76 -1.23 10.86
CA ILE A 131 6.57 -1.34 10.02
C ILE A 131 5.84 -2.63 10.42
N THR A 132 4.54 -2.54 10.64
CA THR A 132 3.69 -3.72 10.86
C THR A 132 2.44 -3.62 9.99
N GLY A 133 1.60 -4.67 10.03
CA GLY A 133 0.27 -4.61 9.45
C GLY A 133 -0.75 -3.75 10.22
N GLY A 134 -0.36 -3.17 11.36
CA GLY A 134 -1.19 -2.26 12.15
C GLY A 134 -2.33 -2.93 12.94
N GLY A 135 -2.56 -4.24 12.77
CA GLY A 135 -3.59 -4.97 13.51
C GLY A 135 -3.21 -5.31 14.96
N PRO A 136 -3.99 -6.18 15.63
CA PRO A 136 -3.74 -6.62 17.00
C PRO A 136 -2.62 -7.67 17.08
N GLY A 137 -2.33 -8.15 18.30
CA GLY A 137 -1.45 -9.28 18.54
C GLY A 137 0.03 -8.93 18.32
N ILE A 138 0.76 -9.73 17.55
CA ILE A 138 2.18 -9.49 17.27
C ILE A 138 2.40 -8.13 16.60
N MET A 139 1.50 -7.71 15.71
CA MET A 139 1.62 -6.39 15.05
C MET A 139 1.56 -5.26 16.08
N GLU A 140 0.60 -5.32 17.01
CA GLU A 140 0.51 -4.36 18.11
C GLU A 140 1.76 -4.39 19.01
N ALA A 141 2.29 -5.57 19.33
CA ALA A 141 3.53 -5.71 20.10
C ALA A 141 4.73 -5.02 19.41
N GLY A 142 4.84 -5.18 18.09
CA GLY A 142 5.86 -4.52 17.28
C GLY A 142 5.72 -3.00 17.32
N ASN A 143 4.50 -2.48 17.13
CA ASN A 143 4.24 -1.04 17.21
C ASN A 143 4.52 -0.47 18.62
N LEU A 144 4.08 -1.17 19.66
CA LEU A 144 4.35 -0.77 21.05
C LEU A 144 5.85 -0.74 21.35
N GLY A 145 6.58 -1.78 20.95
CA GLY A 145 8.04 -1.84 21.12
C GLY A 145 8.74 -0.69 20.40
N ALA A 146 8.31 -0.35 19.19
CA ALA A 146 8.85 0.77 18.42
C ALA A 146 8.76 2.10 19.18
N CYS A 147 7.56 2.42 19.68
CA CYS A 147 7.33 3.62 20.49
C CYS A 147 8.21 3.64 21.75
N GLU A 148 8.35 2.51 22.45
CA GLU A 148 9.20 2.40 23.64
C GLU A 148 10.70 2.49 23.35
N GLY A 149 11.10 2.15 22.13
CA GLY A 149 12.47 2.27 21.63
C GLY A 149 12.80 3.68 21.12
N GLY A 150 11.80 4.57 21.03
CA GLY A 150 11.95 5.92 20.47
C GLY A 150 12.09 5.96 18.95
N GLY A 151 11.70 4.90 18.25
CA GLY A 151 11.65 4.85 16.78
C GLY A 151 10.24 5.09 16.25
N VAL A 152 10.13 5.39 14.95
CA VAL A 152 8.83 5.63 14.30
C VAL A 152 8.03 4.33 14.22
N SER A 153 6.79 4.35 14.71
CA SER A 153 5.87 3.22 14.66
C SER A 153 4.89 3.34 13.49
N ILE A 154 5.00 2.43 12.51
CA ILE A 154 4.24 2.47 11.25
C ILE A 154 3.27 1.30 11.18
N GLY A 155 2.03 1.58 10.78
CA GLY A 155 0.99 0.58 10.57
C GLY A 155 0.41 0.67 9.16
N LEU A 156 0.67 -0.36 8.36
CA LEU A 156 0.09 -0.49 7.03
C LEU A 156 -1.15 -1.38 7.13
N GLY A 157 -2.32 -0.78 7.32
CA GLY A 157 -3.60 -1.49 7.47
C GLY A 157 -4.16 -2.00 6.14
N ILE A 158 -5.18 -2.85 6.22
CA ILE A 158 -5.93 -3.32 5.06
C ILE A 158 -7.43 -3.25 5.35
N GLU A 159 -8.23 -2.87 4.36
CA GLU A 159 -9.68 -2.89 4.45
C GLU A 159 -10.18 -4.35 4.47
N LEU A 160 -10.73 -4.80 5.60
CA LEU A 160 -11.42 -6.07 5.74
C LEU A 160 -12.75 -5.88 6.48
N PRO A 161 -13.81 -6.64 6.16
CA PRO A 161 -15.14 -6.47 6.78
C PRO A 161 -15.19 -6.63 8.31
N PHE A 162 -14.17 -7.23 8.91
CA PHE A 162 -14.10 -7.57 10.33
C PHE A 162 -12.90 -6.93 11.06
N GLU A 163 -12.08 -6.13 10.37
CA GLU A 163 -10.93 -5.49 10.97
C GLU A 163 -11.35 -4.20 11.68
N THR A 164 -10.90 -4.02 12.93
CA THR A 164 -11.36 -2.93 13.82
C THR A 164 -10.58 -1.62 13.61
N GLY A 165 -9.67 -1.58 12.63
CA GLY A 165 -8.75 -0.48 12.36
C GLY A 165 -7.35 -0.70 12.94
N LEU A 166 -6.52 0.35 12.86
CA LEU A 166 -5.13 0.32 13.34
C LEU A 166 -5.07 0.33 14.88
N ASN A 167 -4.09 -0.37 15.45
CA ASN A 167 -3.85 -0.37 16.89
C ASN A 167 -3.38 1.01 17.39
N LYS A 168 -3.56 1.26 18.69
CA LYS A 168 -3.30 2.55 19.34
C LYS A 168 -1.81 2.98 19.38
N HIS A 169 -0.89 2.10 19.01
CA HIS A 169 0.55 2.36 19.02
C HIS A 169 1.09 2.72 17.63
N VAL A 170 0.24 2.75 16.61
CA VAL A 170 0.61 3.25 15.28
C VAL A 170 0.68 4.78 15.32
N GLU A 171 1.82 5.35 14.96
CA GLU A 171 2.03 6.79 14.83
C GLU A 171 1.79 7.26 13.38
N LEU A 172 2.30 6.49 12.41
CA LEU A 172 2.08 6.71 10.99
C LEU A 172 1.26 5.55 10.42
N GLY A 173 0.00 5.81 10.11
CA GLY A 173 -0.94 4.82 9.60
C GLY A 173 -1.32 5.06 8.13
N VAL A 174 -1.27 4.00 7.31
CA VAL A 174 -1.83 4.02 5.94
C VAL A 174 -2.74 2.80 5.80
N ASN A 175 -4.02 3.03 5.47
CA ASN A 175 -4.98 1.96 5.25
C ASN A 175 -5.16 1.71 3.75
N PHE A 176 -4.80 0.53 3.30
CA PHE A 176 -4.93 0.12 1.90
C PHE A 176 -6.24 -0.62 1.65
N ARG A 177 -6.71 -0.63 0.40
CA ARG A 177 -7.77 -1.56 -0.03
C ARG A 177 -7.19 -2.74 -0.79
N TYR A 178 -6.11 -2.50 -1.53
CA TYR A 178 -5.51 -3.51 -2.39
C TYR A 178 -4.30 -4.17 -1.71
N PHE A 179 -4.40 -5.47 -1.46
CA PHE A 179 -3.34 -6.27 -0.83
C PHE A 179 -1.98 -6.11 -1.51
N PHE A 180 -1.92 -6.14 -2.84
CA PHE A 180 -0.66 -6.08 -3.58
C PHE A 180 0.03 -4.71 -3.49
N VAL A 181 -0.74 -3.62 -3.31
CA VAL A 181 -0.16 -2.29 -3.07
C VAL A 181 0.50 -2.26 -1.69
N ARG A 182 -0.21 -2.75 -0.66
CA ARG A 182 0.31 -2.89 0.70
C ARG A 182 1.58 -3.74 0.76
N LYS A 183 1.59 -4.91 0.09
CA LYS A 183 2.75 -5.80 -0.03
C LYS A 183 3.97 -5.10 -0.61
N THR A 184 3.75 -4.31 -1.66
CA THR A 184 4.82 -3.48 -2.26
C THR A 184 5.43 -2.52 -1.24
N MET A 185 4.62 -1.93 -0.36
CA MET A 185 5.13 -1.00 0.66
C MET A 185 6.01 -1.71 1.70
N PHE A 186 5.66 -2.92 2.12
CA PHE A 186 6.51 -3.72 3.01
C PHE A 186 7.86 -4.02 2.38
N LEU A 187 7.91 -4.45 1.12
CA LEU A 187 9.16 -4.77 0.44
C LEU A 187 10.01 -3.53 0.12
N LYS A 188 9.38 -2.44 -0.32
CA LYS A 188 10.08 -1.23 -0.77
C LYS A 188 10.68 -0.43 0.38
N TYR A 189 9.95 -0.31 1.49
CA TYR A 189 10.32 0.57 2.60
C TYR A 189 10.97 -0.16 3.78
N SER A 190 11.00 -1.49 3.74
CA SER A 190 11.74 -2.28 4.70
C SER A 190 13.12 -2.66 4.16
N ARG A 191 14.10 -2.79 5.05
CA ARG A 191 15.42 -3.33 4.70
C ARG A 191 15.65 -4.76 5.19
N GLY A 192 14.65 -5.35 5.85
CA GLY A 192 14.69 -6.72 6.35
C GLY A 192 13.39 -7.07 7.07
N PHE A 193 13.13 -8.35 7.28
CA PHE A 193 11.94 -8.85 7.96
C PHE A 193 12.30 -9.61 9.23
N VAL A 194 11.53 -9.37 10.28
CA VAL A 194 11.45 -10.25 11.46
C VAL A 194 10.08 -10.92 11.46
N VAL A 195 10.07 -12.24 11.46
CA VAL A 195 8.86 -13.06 11.28
C VAL A 195 8.67 -13.90 12.54
N MET A 196 7.70 -13.46 13.35
CA MET A 196 7.28 -14.11 14.58
C MET A 196 6.23 -15.19 14.26
N PRO A 197 5.93 -16.12 15.20
CA PRO A 197 4.91 -17.14 15.00
C PRO A 197 3.57 -16.58 14.49
N GLY A 198 3.06 -17.15 13.39
CA GLY A 198 2.02 -16.51 12.60
C GLY A 198 1.25 -17.44 11.67
N GLY A 199 0.07 -17.00 11.22
CA GLY A 199 -0.81 -17.80 10.37
C GLY A 199 -0.56 -17.61 8.88
N MET A 200 -1.61 -17.81 8.08
CA MET A 200 -1.55 -17.71 6.61
C MET A 200 -1.03 -16.37 6.10
N GLY A 201 -1.48 -15.24 6.69
CA GLY A 201 -0.97 -13.93 6.28
C GLY A 201 0.52 -13.74 6.56
N THR A 202 1.04 -14.34 7.63
CA THR A 202 2.48 -14.31 7.93
C THR A 202 3.27 -15.17 6.94
N LEU A 203 2.74 -16.34 6.58
CA LEU A 203 3.36 -17.21 5.58
C LEU A 203 3.36 -16.58 4.18
N ASP A 204 2.28 -15.88 3.82
CA ASP A 204 2.16 -15.15 2.56
C ASP A 204 3.30 -14.13 2.40
N GLU A 205 3.52 -13.27 3.40
CA GLU A 205 4.62 -12.28 3.36
C GLU A 205 6.01 -12.93 3.44
N LEU A 206 6.14 -14.04 4.18
CA LEU A 206 7.39 -14.78 4.27
C LEU A 206 7.82 -15.37 2.92
N PHE A 207 6.92 -16.08 2.24
CA PHE A 207 7.22 -16.71 0.97
C PHE A 207 7.36 -15.71 -0.18
N GLU A 208 6.67 -14.57 -0.10
CA GLU A 208 6.93 -13.45 -1.01
C GLU A 208 8.36 -12.92 -0.84
N ALA A 209 8.82 -12.70 0.39
CA ALA A 209 10.20 -12.28 0.65
C ALA A 209 11.23 -13.31 0.16
N PHE A 210 11.02 -14.60 0.43
CA PHE A 210 11.89 -15.67 -0.09
C PHE A 210 12.00 -15.63 -1.60
N THR A 211 10.87 -15.49 -2.30
CA THR A 211 10.87 -15.43 -3.78
C THR A 211 11.61 -14.19 -4.29
N MET A 212 11.45 -13.04 -3.62
CA MET A 212 12.13 -11.79 -4.01
C MET A 212 13.66 -11.87 -3.82
N VAL A 213 14.13 -12.52 -2.76
CA VAL A 213 15.56 -12.76 -2.51
C VAL A 213 16.12 -13.81 -3.48
N GLN A 214 15.44 -14.96 -3.61
CA GLN A 214 15.84 -16.06 -4.50
C GLN A 214 16.00 -15.58 -5.95
N THR A 215 15.10 -14.72 -6.43
CA THR A 215 15.14 -14.20 -7.81
C THR A 215 16.06 -12.98 -7.99
N GLY A 216 16.75 -12.54 -6.93
CA GLY A 216 17.65 -11.39 -6.97
C GLY A 216 16.95 -10.05 -7.18
N LYS A 217 15.63 -9.98 -7.01
CA LYS A 217 14.86 -8.72 -7.03
C LYS A 217 15.18 -7.86 -5.82
N ILE A 218 15.61 -8.49 -4.73
CA ILE A 218 16.15 -7.84 -3.53
C ILE A 218 17.42 -8.58 -3.15
N THR A 219 18.55 -7.89 -3.03
CA THR A 219 19.88 -8.53 -2.93
C THR A 219 20.50 -8.49 -1.53
N SER A 220 20.02 -7.64 -0.63
CA SER A 220 20.54 -7.51 0.74
C SER A 220 19.38 -7.27 1.72
N PHE A 221 18.72 -8.35 2.13
CA PHE A 221 17.49 -8.29 2.92
C PHE A 221 17.46 -9.41 3.96
N PRO A 222 17.94 -9.17 5.20
CA PRO A 222 17.88 -10.17 6.25
C PRO A 222 16.43 -10.57 6.54
N ILE A 223 16.17 -11.88 6.50
CA ILE A 223 14.91 -12.48 6.93
C ILE A 223 15.20 -13.30 8.18
N VAL A 224 14.59 -12.92 9.29
CA VAL A 224 14.78 -13.61 10.58
C VAL A 224 13.48 -14.27 10.99
N LEU A 225 13.49 -15.59 11.14
CA LEU A 225 12.42 -16.38 11.71
C LEU A 225 12.69 -16.53 13.21
N PHE A 226 11.79 -16.01 14.06
CA PHE A 226 11.93 -16.12 15.51
C PHE A 226 11.01 -17.21 16.07
N GLY A 227 11.54 -18.06 16.94
CA GLY A 227 10.85 -19.22 17.51
C GLY A 227 11.22 -20.52 16.80
N THR A 228 12.36 -21.11 17.14
CA THR A 228 12.92 -22.30 16.47
C THR A 228 11.92 -23.45 16.44
N ASP A 229 11.29 -23.75 17.58
CA ASP A 229 10.31 -24.83 17.71
C ASP A 229 9.07 -24.62 16.85
N TYR A 230 8.65 -23.37 16.65
CA TYR A 230 7.48 -23.06 15.81
C TYR A 230 7.77 -23.29 14.33
N TRP A 231 8.94 -22.85 13.85
CA TRP A 231 9.30 -22.90 12.43
C TRP A 231 9.97 -24.20 11.99
N ARG A 232 10.46 -25.02 12.93
CA ARG A 232 11.19 -26.26 12.66
C ARG A 232 10.50 -27.14 11.62
N GLY A 233 9.20 -27.40 11.78
CA GLY A 233 8.45 -28.24 10.86
C GLY A 233 8.39 -27.70 9.43
N LEU A 234 8.36 -26.37 9.26
CA LEU A 234 8.38 -25.74 7.94
C LEU A 234 9.77 -25.87 7.29
N VAL A 235 10.82 -25.58 8.07
CA VAL A 235 12.21 -25.65 7.60
C VAL A 235 12.58 -27.09 7.25
N ASP A 236 12.21 -28.06 8.09
CA ASP A 236 12.39 -29.48 7.83
C ASP A 236 11.66 -29.91 6.55
N TRP A 237 10.45 -29.40 6.29
CA TRP A 237 9.74 -29.68 5.05
C TRP A 237 10.43 -29.07 3.82
N MET A 238 10.92 -27.83 3.91
CA MET A 238 11.68 -27.20 2.83
C MET A 238 12.94 -28.02 2.50
N GLN A 239 13.66 -28.50 3.51
CA GLN A 239 14.86 -29.31 3.33
C GLN A 239 14.53 -30.73 2.80
N ASN A 240 13.58 -31.43 3.44
CA ASN A 240 13.32 -32.84 3.13
C ASN A 240 12.42 -33.04 1.91
N THR A 241 11.69 -32.00 1.49
CA THR A 241 10.75 -32.09 0.36
C THR A 241 11.20 -31.20 -0.80
N LEU A 242 11.31 -29.88 -0.60
CA LEU A 242 11.59 -28.97 -1.71
C LEU A 242 13.01 -29.16 -2.26
N LEU A 243 14.01 -29.18 -1.37
CA LEU A 243 15.39 -29.39 -1.77
C LEU A 243 15.59 -30.82 -2.32
N ALA A 244 15.02 -31.83 -1.66
CA ALA A 244 15.09 -33.22 -2.12
C ALA A 244 14.43 -33.43 -3.51
N ALA A 245 13.36 -32.71 -3.81
CA ALA A 245 12.70 -32.73 -5.12
C ALA A 245 13.38 -31.82 -6.17
N GLY A 246 14.42 -31.07 -5.79
CA GLY A 246 15.12 -30.14 -6.67
C GLY A 246 14.30 -28.90 -7.07
N THR A 247 13.29 -28.53 -6.29
CA THR A 247 12.47 -27.33 -6.55
C THR A 247 13.06 -26.06 -5.93
N ILE A 248 14.07 -26.20 -5.06
CA ILE A 248 14.93 -25.13 -4.55
C ILE A 248 16.39 -25.61 -4.53
N SER A 249 17.33 -24.68 -4.40
CA SER A 249 18.75 -24.95 -4.22
C SER A 249 19.17 -24.96 -2.74
N GLU A 250 20.33 -25.52 -2.43
CA GLU A 250 20.88 -25.47 -1.06
C GLU A 250 21.13 -24.03 -0.60
N ALA A 251 21.53 -23.15 -1.52
CA ALA A 251 21.72 -21.72 -1.26
C ALA A 251 20.45 -21.03 -0.76
N ASP A 252 19.28 -21.49 -1.19
CA ASP A 252 17.99 -20.92 -0.79
C ASP A 252 17.70 -21.12 0.70
N LEU A 253 18.25 -22.17 1.32
CA LEU A 253 18.12 -22.41 2.76
C LEU A 253 18.98 -21.46 3.61
N HIS A 254 19.91 -20.73 2.99
CA HIS A 254 20.75 -19.73 3.65
C HIS A 254 20.18 -18.30 3.57
N MET A 255 19.00 -18.12 2.95
CA MET A 255 18.36 -16.80 2.82
C MET A 255 17.78 -16.24 4.11
N PHE A 256 17.64 -17.06 5.16
CA PHE A 256 17.06 -16.67 6.44
C PHE A 256 17.84 -17.18 7.64
N THR A 257 17.69 -16.49 8.76
CA THR A 257 18.18 -16.92 10.07
C THR A 257 17.02 -17.47 10.90
N LEU A 258 17.17 -18.66 11.48
CA LEU A 258 16.23 -19.22 12.44
C LEU A 258 16.83 -19.15 13.84
N THR A 259 16.18 -18.45 14.77
CA THR A 259 16.75 -18.23 16.11
C THR A 259 15.68 -18.02 17.20
N ASP A 260 16.09 -18.20 18.46
CA ASP A 260 15.35 -17.79 19.66
C ASP A 260 16.07 -16.66 20.41
N ASP A 261 17.20 -16.18 19.89
CA ASP A 261 18.01 -15.14 20.52
C ASP A 261 17.71 -13.76 19.92
N ILE A 262 17.23 -12.86 20.77
CA ILE A 262 16.95 -11.46 20.42
C ILE A 262 18.23 -10.73 19.99
N ASP A 263 19.40 -11.06 20.56
CA ASP A 263 20.68 -10.47 20.18
C ASP A 263 21.05 -10.82 18.73
N GLU A 264 20.83 -12.06 18.30
CA GLU A 264 21.03 -12.48 16.92
C GLU A 264 20.09 -11.75 15.96
N VAL A 265 18.82 -11.56 16.34
CA VAL A 265 17.87 -10.79 15.53
C VAL A 265 18.37 -9.35 15.32
N VAL A 266 18.74 -8.67 16.41
CA VAL A 266 19.19 -7.27 16.36
C VAL A 266 20.51 -7.15 15.58
N ALA A 267 21.42 -8.13 15.70
CA ALA A 267 22.67 -8.17 14.97
C ALA A 267 22.46 -8.39 13.46
N ALA A 268 21.57 -9.30 13.08
CA ALA A 268 21.23 -9.58 11.68
C ALA A 268 20.62 -8.37 10.97
N ILE A 269 19.76 -7.62 11.69
CA ILE A 269 19.17 -6.37 11.20
C ILE A 269 20.20 -5.23 11.18
N GLY A 270 21.02 -5.10 12.22
CA GLY A 270 22.04 -4.06 12.35
C GLY A 270 21.46 -2.65 12.60
N PRO A 271 22.32 -1.61 12.65
CA PRO A 271 21.89 -0.23 12.91
C PRO A 271 21.20 0.40 11.69
N GLY A 272 20.21 1.25 11.94
CA GLY A 272 19.64 2.15 10.93
C GLY A 272 20.60 3.30 10.67
N ARG A 273 21.63 3.07 9.86
CA ARG A 273 22.49 4.17 9.39
C ARG A 273 21.75 4.90 8.27
N GLY A 274 21.50 6.20 8.45
CA GLY A 274 21.20 7.08 7.33
C GLY A 274 22.32 6.99 6.28
N GLN A 275 22.03 7.32 5.02
CA GLN A 275 23.06 7.35 3.98
C GLN A 275 24.19 8.34 4.32
N GLU A 276 25.20 7.87 5.04
CA GLU A 276 26.51 8.50 5.13
C GLU A 276 27.54 7.46 4.65
N SER A 277 27.76 7.45 3.33
CA SER A 277 29.09 7.36 2.70
C SER A 277 28.95 7.06 1.20
N ALA A 278 28.83 8.12 0.41
CA ALA A 278 29.24 8.12 -1.00
C ALA A 278 30.11 9.37 -1.25
N ALA A 279 31.11 9.56 -0.39
CA ALA A 279 32.11 10.61 -0.56
C ALA A 279 33.46 10.13 -0.02
N THR A 280 34.03 9.13 -0.70
CA THR A 280 35.49 8.92 -0.75
C THR A 280 35.72 7.93 -1.90
N ASN A 281 35.73 8.46 -3.12
CA ASN A 281 36.29 7.74 -4.26
C ASN A 281 37.79 8.09 -4.30
N PRO A 282 38.72 7.21 -3.87
CA PRO A 282 40.12 7.45 -4.11
C PRO A 282 40.39 7.23 -5.60
N ALA A 283 40.77 8.31 -6.26
CA ALA A 283 41.51 8.37 -7.51
C ALA A 283 41.77 7.01 -8.22
N ASN A 284 40.97 6.72 -9.24
CA ASN A 284 41.41 5.83 -10.32
C ASN A 284 42.50 6.56 -11.13
N GLY A 285 43.74 6.41 -10.66
CA GLY A 285 44.92 6.65 -11.47
C GLY A 285 45.38 5.34 -12.11
N ARG A 286 45.46 5.35 -13.45
CA ARG A 286 46.48 4.72 -14.32
C ARG A 286 45.90 4.47 -15.72
N PRO A 287 46.76 4.35 -16.74
CA PRO A 287 47.79 5.29 -17.22
C PRO A 287 47.27 6.16 -18.37
#